data_AF-A0A5K0X9G2-F1
#
_entry.id   AF-A0A5K0X9G2-F1
#
_cell.length_a   1.000
_cell.length_b   1.000
_cell.length_c   1.000
_cell.angle_alpha   90.00
_cell.angle_beta   90.00
_cell.angle_gamma   90.00
#
_symmetry.space_group_name_H-M   'P 1'
#
loop_
_entity.id
_entity.type
_entity.pdbx_description
1 polymer ?
#
loop_
_entity_poly.entity_id
_entity_poly.type
_entity_poly.pdbx_seq_one_letter_code
_entity_poly.pdbx_strand_id
1 'polypeptide(L)' 'VNYGANISQVITFGQPRIGNSVFASYFSDHIPTAFRMINDHDMVPHLPPYYTYFPRKTYHHFPRE' A
#
# COMPACT_ATOMS: atom_id res chain seq x y z
N VAL A 1 4.16 -18.14 -15.24
CA VAL A 1 3.60 -16.90 -14.64
C VAL A 1 2.37 -17.31 -13.85
N ASN A 2 2.21 -16.89 -12.60
CA ASN A 2 1.21 -17.42 -11.66
C ASN A 2 -0.18 -16.79 -11.84
N TYR A 3 -0.71 -16.81 -13.07
CA TYR A 3 -2.05 -16.30 -13.33
C TYR A 3 -3.10 -17.14 -12.59
N GLY A 4 -3.99 -16.49 -11.84
CA GLY A 4 -5.06 -17.16 -11.07
C GLY A 4 -4.65 -17.68 -9.70
N ALA A 5 -3.45 -17.38 -9.22
CA ALA A 5 -3.08 -17.69 -7.83
C ALA A 5 -3.99 -16.92 -6.86
N ASN A 6 -4.60 -17.65 -5.93
CA ASN A 6 -5.39 -17.06 -4.86
C ASN A 6 -4.43 -16.58 -3.75
N ILE A 7 -4.21 -15.26 -3.69
CA ILE A 7 -3.37 -14.64 -2.68
C ILE A 7 -4.28 -14.28 -1.49
N SER A 8 -4.17 -15.06 -0.42
CA SER A 8 -4.92 -14.81 0.82
C SER A 8 -4.26 -13.75 1.69
N GLN A 9 -2.94 -13.58 1.59
CA GLN A 9 -2.20 -12.66 2.45
C GLN A 9 -0.97 -12.07 1.77
N VAL A 10 -0.69 -10.79 2.08
CA VAL A 10 0.52 -10.09 1.69
C VAL A 10 1.23 -9.57 2.95
N ILE A 11 2.53 -9.82 3.06
CA ILE A 11 3.38 -9.25 4.11
C ILE A 11 4.53 -8.50 3.44
N THR A 12 4.77 -7.28 3.90
CA THR A 12 5.83 -6.41 3.37
C THR A 12 6.63 -5.79 4.50
N PHE A 13 7.89 -5.49 4.23
CA PHE A 13 8.81 -4.86 5.17
C PHE A 13 9.34 -3.58 4.51
N GLY A 14 9.18 -2.43 5.17
CA GLY A 14 9.66 -1.16 4.64
C GLY A 14 8.98 -0.70 3.34
N GLN A 15 7.78 -1.20 3.00
CA GLN A 15 7.17 -0.84 1.71
C GLN A 15 6.81 0.66 1.63
N PRO A 16 7.19 1.36 0.54
CA PRO A 16 6.76 2.73 0.28
C PRO A 16 5.27 2.80 -0.05
N ARG A 17 4.72 4.01 -0.17
CA ARG A 17 3.41 4.24 -0.80
C ARG A 17 3.49 3.81 -2.26
N ILE A 18 2.59 2.92 -2.64
CA ILE A 18 2.49 2.46 -4.03
C ILE A 18 1.07 2.74 -4.51
N GLY A 19 0.97 3.38 -5.68
CA GLY A 19 -0.29 3.81 -6.28
C GLY A 19 -1.04 4.95 -5.56
N ASN A 20 -2.07 5.43 -6.25
CA ASN A 20 -2.99 6.48 -5.78
C ASN A 20 -4.20 5.86 -5.06
N SER A 21 -5.21 6.66 -4.71
CA SER A 21 -6.41 6.19 -4.02
C SER A 21 -7.21 5.13 -4.79
N VAL A 22 -7.14 5.14 -6.13
CA VAL A 22 -7.85 4.14 -6.97
C VAL A 22 -7.17 2.78 -6.84
N PHE A 23 -5.84 2.75 -6.95
CA PHE A 23 -5.08 1.53 -6.69
C PHE A 23 -5.26 1.09 -5.23
N ALA A 24 -5.29 2.04 -4.30
CA ALA A 24 -5.55 1.79 -2.88
C ALA A 24 -6.83 0.98 -2.65
N SER A 25 -7.92 1.43 -3.26
CA SER A 25 -9.21 0.75 -3.13
C SER A 25 -9.18 -0.62 -3.80
N TYR A 26 -8.69 -0.67 -5.04
CA TYR A 26 -8.61 -1.92 -5.81
C TYR A 26 -7.82 -3.02 -5.09
N PHE A 27 -6.66 -2.70 -4.53
CA PHE A 27 -5.84 -3.68 -3.83
C PHE A 27 -6.55 -4.19 -2.57
N SER A 28 -7.22 -3.32 -1.82
CA SER A 28 -7.98 -3.71 -0.62
C SER A 28 -9.18 -4.59 -0.95
N ASP A 29 -9.82 -4.38 -2.10
CA ASP A 29 -10.94 -5.21 -2.53
C ASP A 29 -10.51 -6.64 -2.92
N HIS A 30 -9.24 -6.81 -3.35
CA HIS A 30 -8.74 -8.08 -3.89
C HIS A 30 -7.83 -8.84 -2.91
N ILE A 31 -7.15 -8.14 -2.00
CA ILE A 31 -6.24 -8.72 -1.03
C ILE A 31 -6.86 -8.57 0.36
N PRO A 32 -7.47 -9.63 0.91
CA PRO A 32 -8.23 -9.53 2.15
C PRO A 32 -7.35 -9.22 3.35
N THR A 33 -6.10 -9.69 3.35
CA THR A 33 -5.17 -9.51 4.47
C THR A 33 -3.82 -8.96 3.99
N ALA A 34 -3.46 -7.75 4.42
CA ALA A 34 -2.20 -7.13 4.08
C ALA A 34 -1.50 -6.51 5.29
N PHE A 35 -0.33 -7.03 5.65
CA PHE A 35 0.50 -6.51 6.71
C PHE A 35 1.69 -5.72 6.17
N ARG A 36 1.92 -4.57 6.81
CA ARG A 36 3.06 -3.70 6.54
C ARG A 36 3.90 -3.51 7.79
N MET A 37 5.05 -4.16 7.83
CA MET A 37 6.03 -4.00 8.89
C MET A 37 6.94 -2.82 8.58
N ILE A 38 7.06 -1.90 9.53
CA ILE A 38 7.88 -0.68 9.45
C ILE A 38 8.87 -0.73 10.60
N ASN A 39 10.15 -0.48 10.32
CA ASN A 39 11.18 -0.45 11.35
C ASN A 39 11.34 0.98 11.88
N ASP A 40 10.70 1.29 13.01
CA ASP A 40 10.87 2.53 13.77
C ASP A 40 10.92 3.79 12.87
N HIS A 41 12.06 4.47 12.78
CA HIS A 41 12.25 5.69 11.99
C HIS A 41 12.60 5.44 10.51
N ASP A 42 12.22 4.29 9.95
CA ASP A 42 12.39 4.01 8.53
C ASP A 42 11.61 5.03 7.69
N MET A 43 12.34 5.76 6.85
CA MET A 43 11.81 6.80 6.00
C MET A 43 11.06 6.24 4.80
N VAL A 44 11.40 5.03 4.33
CA VAL A 44 10.87 4.48 3.06
C VAL A 44 9.35 4.36 3.08
N PRO A 45 8.71 3.86 4.16
CA PRO A 45 7.24 3.78 4.23
C PRO A 45 6.51 5.11 4.17
N HIS A 46 7.21 6.22 4.33
CA HIS A 46 6.68 7.59 4.27
C HIS A 46 6.82 8.23 2.89
N LEU A 47 7.45 7.53 1.94
CA LEU A 47 7.67 7.99 0.57
C LEU A 47 6.78 7.25 -0.43
N PRO A 48 6.43 7.86 -1.58
CA PRO A 48 6.46 9.29 -1.84
C PRO A 48 5.55 10.08 -0.89
N PRO A 49 5.80 11.38 -0.63
CA PRO A 49 5.03 12.18 0.32
C PRO A 49 3.54 12.29 -0.01
N TYR A 50 2.72 12.44 1.03
CA TYR A 50 1.33 12.81 0.87
C TYR A 50 1.22 14.32 0.64
N TYR A 51 0.62 14.73 -0.47
CA TYR A 51 0.46 16.14 -0.83
C TYR A 51 -0.98 16.59 -0.62
N THR A 52 -1.22 17.32 0.47
CA THR A 52 -2.56 17.82 0.87
C THR A 52 -3.19 18.75 -0.17
N TYR A 53 -2.40 19.54 -0.89
CA TYR A 53 -2.88 20.45 -1.94
C TYR A 53 -3.33 19.72 -3.21
N PHE A 54 -2.90 18.47 -3.42
CA PHE A 54 -3.24 17.67 -4.60
C PHE A 54 -3.66 16.24 -4.21
N PRO A 55 -4.73 16.06 -3.42
CA PRO A 55 -5.08 14.78 -2.78
C PRO A 55 -5.47 13.69 -3.79
N ARG A 56 -5.93 14.07 -4.98
CA ARG A 56 -6.27 13.13 -6.06
C ARG A 56 -5.04 12.61 -6.83
N LYS A 57 -3.92 13.32 -6.76
CA LYS A 57 -2.66 12.95 -7.45
C LYS A 57 -1.62 12.36 -6.50
N THR A 58 -1.91 12.31 -5.21
CA THR A 58 -0.98 11.78 -4.21
C THR A 58 -1.07 10.27 -4.11
N TYR A 59 -0.01 9.67 -3.57
CA TYR A 59 0.06 8.25 -3.32
C TYR A 59 -0.55 7.94 -1.97
N HIS A 60 -1.22 6.80 -1.87
CA HIS A 60 -1.94 6.40 -0.68
C HIS A 60 -1.36 5.13 -0.07
N HIS A 61 -1.66 4.94 1.20
CA HIS A 61 -1.54 3.63 1.82
C HIS A 61 -2.85 2.88 1.61
N PHE A 62 -2.77 1.58 1.35
CA PHE A 62 -3.91 0.69 1.57
C PHE A 62 -4.23 0.67 3.06
N PRO A 63 -5.51 0.57 3.45
CA PRO A 63 -5.92 0.37 4.84
C PRO A 63 -5.14 -0.79 5.45
N ARG A 64 -4.61 -0.56 6.65
CA ARG A 64 -4.12 -1.63 7.53
C ARG A 64 -5.27 -1.93 8.48
N GLU A 65 -5.56 -3.21 8.70
CA GLU A 65 -6.11 -3.64 10.00
C GLU A 65 -4.95 -3.84 10.98
#